data_AF-A0A519UKH7-F1
#
_entry.id   AF-A0A519UKH7-F1
#
_cell.length_a   1.000
_cell.length_b   1.000
_cell.length_c   1.000
_cell.angle_alpha   90.00
_cell.angle_beta   90.00
_cell.angle_gamma   90.00
#
_symmetry.space_group_name_H-M   'P 1'
#
loop_
_entity.id
_entity.type
_entity.pdbx_description
1 polymer ?
#
loop_
_entity_poly.entity_id
_entity_poly.type
_entity_poly.pdbx_seq_one_letter_code
_entity_poly.pdbx_strand_id
1 'polypeptide(L)' 'MDHTKEHITDITEVDGEPVIQHLNNPVTDIPNNSEKQYLGAVTDVQVVGNNFYFSDGSAKVEVRVVS' A
#
# COMPACT_ATOMS: atom_id res chain seq x y z
N MET A 1 29.59 -8.04 -20.22
CA MET A 1 29.86 -6.90 -19.32
C MET A 1 29.13 -5.73 -19.90
N ASP A 2 28.12 -5.24 -19.17
CA ASP A 2 27.44 -3.93 -19.21
C ASP A 2 27.16 -3.30 -20.61
N HIS A 3 25.95 -2.87 -20.98
CA HIS A 3 25.15 -1.86 -20.29
C HIS A 3 23.66 -1.92 -20.66
N THR A 4 22.83 -1.68 -19.65
CA THR A 4 21.63 -0.83 -19.63
C THR A 4 20.68 -0.89 -20.84
N LYS A 5 19.49 -1.46 -20.65
CA LYS A 5 18.34 -1.12 -21.50
C LYS A 5 17.55 -0.01 -20.86
N GLU A 6 17.64 1.15 -21.51
CA GLU A 6 16.98 2.39 -21.17
C GLU A 6 15.45 2.24 -21.18
N HIS A 7 14.86 3.00 -20.26
CA HIS A 7 13.44 3.22 -20.08
C HIS A 7 12.91 4.01 -21.28
N ILE A 8 12.06 3.41 -22.11
CA ILE A 8 11.28 4.12 -23.12
C ILE A 8 9.81 3.82 -22.86
N THR A 9 9.12 4.82 -22.34
CA THR A 9 7.67 4.88 -22.27
C THR A 9 7.17 5.07 -23.71
N ASP A 10 6.61 4.03 -24.31
CA ASP A 10 6.01 4.11 -25.65
C ASP A 10 4.73 4.95 -25.58
N ILE A 11 4.86 6.27 -25.76
CA ILE A 11 3.75 7.16 -26.09
C ILE A 11 3.50 7.03 -27.58
N THR A 12 2.42 6.36 -27.97
CA THR A 12 1.98 6.29 -29.37
C THR A 12 1.07 7.49 -29.64
N GLU A 13 1.57 8.48 -30.39
CA GLU A 13 0.75 9.57 -30.92
C GLU A 13 0.07 9.11 -32.22
N VAL A 14 -1.27 9.11 -32.23
CA VAL A 14 -2.07 8.95 -33.44
C VAL A 14 -3.09 10.08 -33.46
N ASP A 15 -2.98 10.98 -34.45
CA ASP A 15 -3.89 12.10 -34.73
C ASP A 15 -4.10 13.16 -33.64
N GLY A 16 -3.01 13.74 -33.12
CA GLY A 16 -3.00 15.08 -32.52
C GLY A 16 -3.75 15.27 -31.19
N GLU A 17 -4.39 14.24 -30.67
CA GLU A 17 -4.99 14.19 -29.34
C GLU A 17 -4.24 13.16 -28.50
N PRO A 18 -3.93 13.45 -27.22
CA PRO A 18 -3.22 12.50 -26.37
C PRO A 18 -4.08 11.23 -26.23
N VAL A 19 -3.59 10.13 -26.79
CA VAL A 19 -4.19 8.81 -26.59
C VAL A 19 -3.97 8.43 -25.13
N ILE A 20 -4.91 8.80 -24.25
CA ILE A 20 -4.92 8.37 -22.86
C ILE A 20 -5.10 6.85 -22.88
N GLN A 21 -4.01 6.12 -22.68
CA GLN A 21 -4.06 4.68 -22.55
C GLN A 21 -4.73 4.35 -21.22
N HIS A 22 -6.03 4.03 -21.25
CA HIS A 22 -6.69 3.36 -20.14
C HIS A 22 -6.14 1.94 -20.05
N LEU A 23 -5.11 1.74 -19.21
CA LEU A 23 -4.66 0.41 -18.82
C LEU A 23 -5.83 -0.32 -18.14
N ASN A 24 -6.55 -1.14 -18.90
CA ASN A 24 -7.58 -2.06 -18.41
C ASN A 24 -6.98 -3.34 -17.80
N ASN A 25 -5.72 -3.33 -17.37
CA ASN A 25 -5.12 -4.54 -16.82
C ASN A 25 -5.83 -4.84 -15.49
N PRO A 26 -6.66 -5.89 -15.38
CA PRO A 26 -7.28 -6.20 -14.13
C PRO A 26 -6.17 -6.54 -13.14
N VAL A 27 -6.20 -5.93 -11.96
CA VAL A 27 -5.38 -6.39 -10.83
C VAL A 27 -5.91 -7.77 -10.47
N THR A 28 -5.33 -8.79 -11.09
CA THR A 28 -5.76 -10.18 -10.97
C THR A 28 -5.18 -10.83 -9.71
N ASP A 29 -4.17 -10.19 -9.10
CA ASP A 29 -3.39 -10.72 -7.98
C ASP A 29 -3.53 -9.91 -6.68
N ILE A 30 -4.66 -9.23 -6.43
CA ILE A 30 -5.01 -8.96 -5.03
C ILE A 30 -5.38 -10.31 -4.45
N PRO A 31 -4.70 -10.80 -3.40
CA PRO A 31 -5.12 -12.02 -2.74
C PRO A 31 -6.57 -11.84 -2.28
N ASN A 32 -7.49 -12.58 -2.92
CA ASN A 32 -8.92 -12.57 -2.59
C ASN A 32 -9.20 -12.98 -1.13
N ASN A 33 -8.17 -13.43 -0.41
CA ASN A 33 -8.16 -13.87 0.97
C ASN A 33 -7.61 -12.82 1.95
N SER A 34 -7.60 -11.54 1.60
CA SER A 34 -7.22 -10.47 2.53
C SER A 34 -8.30 -10.33 3.61
N GLU A 35 -8.29 -11.24 4.58
CA GLU A 35 -9.17 -11.20 5.74
C GLU A 35 -8.80 -9.98 6.59
N LYS A 36 -9.80 -9.19 6.97
CA LYS A 36 -9.58 -8.04 7.86
C LYS A 36 -9.16 -8.56 9.22
N GLN A 37 -7.94 -8.24 9.63
CA GLN A 37 -7.46 -8.50 10.98
C GLN A 37 -7.81 -7.34 11.90
N TYR A 38 -8.53 -7.63 12.99
CA TYR A 38 -8.91 -6.65 13.99
C TYR A 38 -8.17 -6.91 15.30
N LEU A 39 -8.00 -5.86 16.10
CA LEU A 39 -7.50 -5.98 17.45
C LEU A 39 -8.52 -6.71 18.33
N GLY A 40 -8.13 -7.87 18.85
CA GLY A 40 -8.85 -8.63 19.86
C GLY A 40 -8.62 -8.09 21.27
N ALA A 41 -8.64 -8.98 22.27
CA ALA A 41 -8.39 -8.60 23.65
C ALA A 41 -6.93 -8.15 23.83
N VAL A 42 -6.73 -6.91 24.28
CA VAL A 42 -5.39 -6.33 24.46
C VAL A 42 -4.64 -7.10 25.54
N THR A 43 -3.45 -7.59 25.17
CA THR A 43 -2.53 -8.31 26.06
C THR A 43 -1.27 -7.52 26.36
N ASP A 44 -0.90 -6.56 25.51
CA ASP A 44 0.27 -5.69 25.70
C ASP A 44 -0.04 -4.21 25.37
N VAL A 45 0.55 -3.32 26.15
CA VAL A 45 0.45 -1.86 25.98
C VAL A 45 1.82 -1.22 26.10
N GLN A 46 2.18 -0.40 25.12
CA GLN A 46 3.42 0.38 25.12
C GLN A 46 3.16 1.86 24.88
N VAL A 47 3.92 2.72 25.56
CA VAL A 47 3.79 4.17 25.45
C VAL A 47 5.15 4.76 25.08
N VAL A 48 5.17 5.56 24.03
CA VAL A 48 6.38 6.27 23.56
C VAL A 48 5.99 7.71 23.24
N GLY A 49 6.39 8.65 24.11
CA GLY A 49 5.97 10.05 23.97
C GLY A 49 4.45 10.20 24.09
N ASN A 50 3.81 10.73 23.04
CA ASN A 50 2.35 10.88 22.93
C ASN A 50 1.67 9.77 22.11
N ASN A 51 2.40 8.69 21.80
CA ASN A 51 1.87 7.53 21.11
C ASN A 51 1.59 6.39 22.09
N PHE A 52 0.44 5.77 21.92
CA PHE A 52 -0.01 4.59 22.64
C PHE A 52 -0.16 3.45 21.66
N TYR A 53 0.41 2.30 22.00
CA TYR A 53 0.38 1.10 21.18
C TYR A 53 -0.32 -0.01 21.95
N PHE A 54 -1.39 -0.55 21.37
CA PHE A 54 -2.15 -1.67 21.93
C PHE A 54 -1.98 -2.89 21.05
N SER A 55 -1.70 -4.04 21.64
CA SER A 55 -1.47 -5.29 20.90
C SER A 55 -2.19 -6.46 21.57
N ASP A 56 -2.69 -7.40 20.77
CA ASP A 56 -3.15 -8.72 21.22
C ASP A 56 -2.13 -9.84 20.92
N GLY A 57 -0.98 -9.49 20.34
CA GLY A 57 0.08 -10.40 19.89
C GLY A 57 0.02 -10.74 18.40
N SER A 58 -1.13 -10.57 17.75
CA SER A 58 -1.35 -10.79 16.32
C SER A 58 -1.63 -9.49 15.56
N ALA A 59 -2.35 -8.55 16.18
CA ALA A 59 -2.72 -7.25 15.65
C ALA A 59 -2.22 -6.15 16.59
N LYS A 60 -1.95 -4.96 16.03
CA LYS A 60 -1.44 -3.80 16.77
C LYS A 60 -2.10 -2.50 16.27
N VAL A 61 -2.53 -1.66 17.21
CA VAL A 61 -3.11 -0.33 16.93
C VAL A 61 -2.25 0.75 17.58
N GLU A 62 -1.94 1.80 16.82
CA GLU A 62 -1.32 3.03 17.31
C GLU A 62 -2.38 4.12 17.49
N VAL A 63 -2.38 4.78 18.64
CA VAL A 63 -3.16 5.98 18.92
C VAL A 63 -2.19 7.11 19.26
N ARG A 64 -2.24 8.20 18.50
CA ARG A 64 -1.46 9.41 18.77
C ARG A 64 -2.38 10.53 19.22
N VAL A 65 -2.05 11.16 20.34
CA VAL A 65 -2.77 12.34 20.81
C VAL A 65 -2.18 13.59 20.15
N VAL A 66 -3.02 14.35 19.44
CA VAL A 66 -2.70 15.65 18.82
C VAL A 66 -3.71 16.70 19.30
N SER A 67 -3.23 17.93 19.53
CA SER A 67 -4.01 19.08 20.01
C SER A 67 -4.01 20.21 18.98
#